data_AF-A0A965U490-F1
#
_entry.id   AF-A0A965U490-F1
#
_cell.length_a   1.000
_cell.length_b   1.000
_cell.length_c   1.000
_cell.angle_alpha   90.00
_cell.angle_beta   90.00
_cell.angle_gamma   90.00
#
_symmetry.space_group_name_H-M   'P 1'
#
loop_
_entity.id
_entity.type
_entity.pdbx_description
1 polymer ?
#
loop_
_entity_poly.entity_id
_entity_poly.type
_entity_poly.pdbx_seq_one_letter_code
_entity_poly.pdbx_strand_id
1 'polypeptide(L)'
;MTEIRMTKAATLKQKPVDESKLGFGKLFTDHMFMVNYDEGQGWHDARVVPYGSLSLDPACSVLHYAQEIFEGSKCYRAKEGGYHLFRIRDNFARMNRSALRMGMPALDQQLCMDGLRALLSVDKDWTPHADGTSLYIRPTMFATDPFLGVSAAKSYLFYIILSPSGAYYASGLAPVGIYVEDQYVRAVRGGIGFAKTGGNYAASILAGMEAKHKGYAQVLWLDGVEQRYIEEVGAMNMMFVLGNRIVTPALNGSILPGITRDSVKHPRP
;
A
#
# COMPACT_ATOMS: atom_id res chain seq x y z
N MET A 1 -25.92 -7.74 -0.27
CA MET A 1 -24.68 -7.16 -0.83
C MET A 1 -24.90 -5.67 -0.98
N THR A 2 -23.96 -4.83 -0.57
CA THR A 2 -24.03 -3.38 -0.79
C THR A 2 -24.04 -3.12 -2.29
N GLU A 3 -24.99 -2.30 -2.77
CA GLU A 3 -25.03 -1.89 -4.16
C GLU A 3 -23.80 -1.01 -4.49
N ILE A 4 -23.06 -1.36 -5.54
CA ILE A 4 -21.91 -0.58 -6.02
C ILE A 4 -22.34 0.14 -7.29
N ARG A 5 -22.47 1.47 -7.20
CA ARG A 5 -22.83 2.31 -8.35
C ARG A 5 -21.66 2.35 -9.34
N MET A 6 -21.94 2.40 -10.64
CA MET A 6 -20.90 2.37 -11.68
C MET A 6 -21.10 3.52 -12.65
N THR A 7 -20.09 4.38 -12.75
CA THR A 7 -20.01 5.46 -13.73
C THR A 7 -18.74 5.27 -14.56
N LYS A 8 -18.91 4.92 -15.85
CA LYS A 8 -17.78 4.73 -16.77
C LYS A 8 -17.24 6.09 -17.25
N ALA A 9 -15.93 6.16 -17.48
CA ALA A 9 -15.28 7.31 -18.08
C ALA A 9 -15.82 7.54 -19.51
N ALA A 10 -16.10 8.81 -19.84
CA ALA A 10 -16.54 9.19 -21.19
C ALA A 10 -15.42 9.02 -22.24
N THR A 11 -14.17 9.20 -21.81
CA THR A 11 -12.96 9.04 -22.63
C THR A 11 -11.97 8.17 -21.88
N LEU A 12 -11.45 7.12 -22.54
CA LEU A 12 -10.42 6.24 -21.98
C LEU A 12 -9.03 6.80 -22.29
N LYS A 13 -8.10 6.65 -21.36
CA LYS A 13 -6.70 7.03 -21.53
C LYS A 13 -6.01 6.05 -22.48
N GLN A 14 -4.98 6.52 -23.17
CA GLN A 14 -4.12 5.63 -23.95
C GLN A 14 -3.36 4.70 -23.01
N LYS A 15 -3.48 3.39 -23.24
CA LYS A 15 -2.72 2.38 -22.50
C LYS A 15 -1.24 2.40 -22.92
N PRO A 16 -0.31 2.01 -22.03
CA PRO A 16 1.10 1.93 -22.37
C PRO A 16 1.32 1.01 -23.58
N VAL A 17 1.97 1.52 -24.62
CA VAL A 17 2.31 0.73 -25.82
C VAL A 17 3.56 -0.11 -25.58
N ASP A 18 4.54 0.44 -24.85
CA ASP A 18 5.80 -0.22 -24.52
C ASP A 18 5.82 -0.61 -23.04
N GLU A 19 5.41 -1.85 -22.75
CA GLU A 19 5.36 -2.37 -21.39
C GLU A 19 6.74 -2.59 -20.75
N SER A 20 7.82 -2.60 -21.54
CA SER A 20 9.19 -2.73 -21.02
C SER A 20 9.66 -1.50 -20.22
N LYS A 21 8.98 -0.36 -20.43
CA LYS A 21 9.29 0.92 -19.78
C LYS A 21 8.34 1.28 -18.65
N LEU A 22 7.52 0.33 -18.19
CA LEU A 22 6.61 0.57 -17.07
C LEU A 22 7.38 0.85 -15.78
N GLY A 23 7.31 2.09 -15.31
CA GLY A 23 7.74 2.45 -13.95
C GLY A 23 6.72 2.06 -12.88
N PHE A 24 6.97 2.46 -11.64
CA PHE A 24 6.05 2.24 -10.52
C PHE A 24 5.26 3.51 -10.19
N GLY A 25 3.93 3.42 -10.12
CA GLY A 25 3.06 4.45 -9.52
C GLY A 25 2.98 5.79 -10.26
N LYS A 26 3.28 5.83 -11.56
CA LYS A 26 3.22 7.06 -12.39
C LYS A 26 2.03 7.10 -13.35
N LEU A 27 1.54 5.93 -13.74
CA LEU A 27 0.39 5.79 -14.63
C LEU A 27 -0.76 5.17 -13.84
N PHE A 28 -1.98 5.63 -14.08
CA PHE A 28 -3.18 5.18 -13.38
C PHE A 28 -4.27 4.85 -14.39
N THR A 29 -5.07 3.84 -14.07
CA THR A 29 -6.16 3.35 -14.93
C THR A 29 -7.30 4.36 -15.06
N ASP A 30 -8.31 4.02 -15.85
CA ASP A 30 -9.40 4.95 -16.20
C ASP A 30 -10.36 5.21 -15.04
N HIS A 31 -10.46 4.30 -14.07
CA HIS A 31 -11.43 4.34 -12.98
C HIS A 31 -10.78 4.18 -11.60
N MET A 32 -11.56 4.46 -10.56
CA MET A 32 -11.25 4.18 -9.16
C MET A 32 -12.50 3.73 -8.42
N PHE A 33 -12.33 2.90 -7.40
CA PHE A 33 -13.40 2.55 -6.46
C PHE A 33 -13.37 3.50 -5.27
N MET A 34 -14.53 3.87 -4.74
CA MET A 34 -14.69 4.76 -3.58
C MET A 34 -15.87 4.28 -2.72
N VAL A 35 -15.77 4.49 -1.41
CA VAL A 35 -16.88 4.34 -0.46
C VAL A 35 -16.65 5.26 0.73
N ASN A 36 -17.71 5.95 1.14
CA ASN A 36 -17.67 6.91 2.23
C ASN A 36 -18.00 6.21 3.54
N TYR A 37 -17.57 6.80 4.65
CA TYR A 37 -18.01 6.44 5.98
C TYR A 37 -18.37 7.70 6.74
N ASP A 38 -19.49 7.66 7.44
CA ASP A 38 -19.86 8.66 8.44
C ASP A 38 -20.27 7.97 9.75
N GLU A 39 -19.84 8.51 10.89
CA GLU A 39 -20.23 8.04 12.21
C GLU A 39 -21.76 8.01 12.36
N GLY A 40 -22.30 6.89 12.85
CA GLY A 40 -23.75 6.66 12.95
C GLY A 40 -24.41 6.10 11.69
N GLN A 41 -23.86 6.36 10.50
CA GLN A 41 -24.35 5.79 9.23
C GLN A 41 -23.58 4.54 8.81
N GLY A 42 -22.28 4.49 9.12
CA GLY A 42 -21.37 3.43 8.65
C GLY A 42 -20.89 3.65 7.22
N TRP A 43 -20.47 2.57 6.55
CA TRP A 43 -20.00 2.62 5.17
C TRP A 43 -21.18 2.78 4.20
N HIS A 44 -21.11 3.78 3.32
CA HIS A 44 -22.17 4.08 2.37
C HIS A 44 -21.60 4.66 1.07
N ASP A 45 -22.48 4.77 0.07
CA ASP A 45 -22.13 5.30 -1.25
C ASP A 45 -20.95 4.58 -1.92
N ALA A 46 -20.99 3.25 -1.97
CA ALA A 46 -20.00 2.48 -2.69
C ALA A 46 -20.14 2.70 -4.21
N ARG A 47 -19.05 3.05 -4.88
CA ARG A 47 -19.07 3.44 -6.29
C ARG A 47 -17.75 3.18 -7.01
N VAL A 48 -17.83 2.86 -8.29
CA VAL A 48 -16.72 2.94 -9.24
C VAL A 48 -16.99 4.15 -10.14
N VAL A 49 -16.02 5.05 -10.20
CA VAL A 49 -16.11 6.33 -10.93
C VAL A 49 -14.86 6.54 -11.77
N PRO A 50 -14.87 7.47 -12.75
CA PRO A 50 -13.65 7.84 -13.47
C PRO A 50 -12.56 8.31 -12.49
N TYR A 51 -11.32 7.91 -12.74
CA TYR A 51 -10.16 8.33 -11.96
C TYR A 51 -10.03 9.86 -12.02
N GLY A 52 -9.94 10.51 -10.86
CA GLY A 52 -9.83 11.96 -10.77
C GLY A 52 -9.32 12.46 -9.42
N SER A 53 -9.08 13.76 -9.34
CA SER A 53 -8.66 14.41 -8.11
C SER A 53 -9.74 14.33 -7.03
N LEU A 54 -9.30 14.20 -5.78
CA LEU A 54 -10.17 14.31 -4.61
C LEU A 54 -10.27 15.78 -4.20
N SER A 55 -11.49 16.26 -3.97
CA SER A 55 -11.74 17.59 -3.38
C SER A 55 -11.87 17.42 -1.87
N LEU A 56 -10.98 18.07 -1.11
CA LEU A 56 -10.92 18.01 0.34
C LEU A 56 -11.03 19.42 0.92
N ASP A 57 -11.68 19.52 2.07
CA ASP A 57 -11.61 20.73 2.88
C ASP A 57 -10.16 20.92 3.38
N PRO A 58 -9.61 22.15 3.37
CA PRO A 58 -8.27 22.40 3.89
C PRO A 58 -8.07 22.00 5.36
N ALA A 59 -9.15 21.93 6.15
CA ALA A 59 -9.13 21.51 7.55
C ALA A 59 -9.27 19.99 7.74
N CYS A 60 -9.37 19.18 6.66
CA CYS A 60 -9.48 17.73 6.78
C CYS A 60 -8.33 17.14 7.61
N SER A 61 -8.65 16.36 8.66
CA SER A 61 -7.65 15.86 9.62
C SER A 61 -6.51 15.06 9.00
N VAL A 62 -6.72 14.42 7.83
CA VAL A 62 -5.62 13.75 7.09
C VAL A 62 -4.47 14.70 6.75
N LEU A 63 -4.78 15.96 6.39
CA LEU A 63 -3.80 16.95 5.94
C LEU A 63 -2.94 17.48 7.10
N HIS A 64 -3.42 17.33 8.34
CA HIS A 64 -2.78 17.90 9.54
C HIS A 64 -2.17 16.82 10.44
N TYR A 65 -2.81 15.66 10.55
CA TYR A 65 -2.47 14.62 11.54
C TYR A 65 -2.21 13.25 10.94
N ALA A 66 -2.16 13.13 9.60
CA ALA A 66 -1.86 11.89 8.88
C ALA A 66 -2.68 10.68 9.37
N GLN A 67 -3.96 10.91 9.70
CA GLN A 67 -4.90 9.82 10.02
C GLN A 67 -5.30 9.09 8.72
N GLU A 68 -4.34 8.34 8.19
CA GLU A 68 -4.43 7.62 6.93
C GLU A 68 -3.66 6.30 6.97
N ILE A 69 -4.21 5.32 6.24
CA ILE A 69 -3.62 4.01 6.04
C ILE A 69 -3.73 3.60 4.58
N PHE A 70 -2.85 2.72 4.14
CA PHE A 70 -2.91 2.21 2.78
C PHE A 70 -2.43 0.76 2.71
N GLU A 71 -2.74 0.13 1.57
CA GLU A 71 -2.29 -1.20 1.23
C GLU A 71 -1.57 -1.25 -0.11
N GLY A 72 -0.90 -2.37 -0.37
CA GLY A 72 -0.17 -2.59 -1.60
C GLY A 72 -0.21 -4.05 -2.00
N SER A 73 -0.82 -4.34 -3.13
CA SER A 73 -0.91 -5.69 -3.68
C SER A 73 -0.86 -5.65 -5.21
N LYS A 74 -0.91 -6.82 -5.84
CA LYS A 74 -0.74 -6.95 -7.29
C LYS A 74 -1.77 -7.91 -7.87
N CYS A 75 -2.24 -7.54 -9.04
CA CYS A 75 -2.99 -8.35 -9.97
C CYS A 75 -2.07 -8.75 -11.13
N TYR A 76 -2.06 -10.03 -11.48
CA TYR A 76 -1.20 -10.59 -12.53
C TYR A 76 -2.07 -11.21 -13.61
N ARG A 77 -1.71 -10.99 -14.87
CA ARG A 77 -2.37 -11.67 -15.98
C ARG A 77 -2.07 -13.17 -15.91
N ALA A 78 -3.09 -13.99 -16.06
CA ALA A 78 -2.93 -15.44 -16.11
C ALA A 78 -2.62 -15.88 -17.55
N LYS A 79 -1.76 -16.91 -17.71
CA LYS A 79 -1.41 -17.46 -19.03
C LYS A 79 -2.63 -18.04 -19.76
N GLU A 80 -3.54 -18.66 -19.00
CA GLU A 80 -4.80 -19.27 -19.48
C GLU A 80 -5.90 -18.23 -19.79
N GLY A 81 -5.62 -16.93 -19.59
CA GLY A 81 -6.61 -15.86 -19.63
C GLY A 81 -7.19 -15.51 -18.24
N GLY A 82 -7.70 -14.29 -18.11
CA GLY A 82 -8.10 -13.74 -16.81
C GLY A 82 -6.91 -13.23 -15.99
N TYR A 83 -7.05 -13.21 -14.66
CA TYR A 83 -6.05 -12.67 -13.76
C TYR A 83 -6.04 -13.34 -12.38
N HIS A 84 -4.89 -13.29 -11.72
CA HIS A 84 -4.67 -13.76 -10.36
C HIS A 84 -4.41 -12.59 -9.42
N LEU A 85 -5.02 -12.67 -8.24
CA LEU A 85 -4.74 -11.76 -7.12
C LEU A 85 -3.92 -12.52 -6.09
N PHE A 86 -2.78 -11.96 -5.69
CA PHE A 86 -1.94 -12.61 -4.68
C PHE A 86 -2.35 -12.20 -3.27
N ARG A 87 -2.99 -13.13 -2.54
CA ARG A 87 -3.32 -13.01 -1.10
C ARG A 87 -3.99 -11.68 -0.72
N ILE A 88 -4.85 -11.13 -1.59
CA ILE A 88 -5.46 -9.81 -1.40
C ILE A 88 -6.29 -9.70 -0.09
N ARG A 89 -6.97 -10.79 0.31
CA ARG A 89 -7.73 -10.83 1.57
C ARG A 89 -6.83 -10.59 2.80
N ASP A 90 -5.59 -11.10 2.77
CA ASP A 90 -4.64 -10.87 3.86
C ASP A 90 -4.18 -9.41 3.92
N ASN A 91 -4.15 -8.71 2.78
CA ASN A 91 -3.89 -7.28 2.72
C ASN A 91 -5.05 -6.50 3.35
N PHE A 92 -6.31 -6.81 3.02
CA PHE A 92 -7.46 -6.18 3.69
C PHE A 92 -7.52 -6.49 5.19
N ALA A 93 -7.14 -7.70 5.61
CA ALA A 93 -7.00 -8.03 7.03
C ALA A 93 -5.91 -7.17 7.72
N ARG A 94 -4.78 -6.90 7.05
CA ARG A 94 -3.73 -6.00 7.58
C ARG A 94 -4.18 -4.53 7.57
N MET A 95 -4.96 -4.12 6.59
CA MET A 95 -5.58 -2.80 6.55
C MET A 95 -6.47 -2.59 7.79
N ASN A 96 -7.31 -3.55 8.15
CA ASN A 96 -8.13 -3.48 9.37
C ASN A 96 -7.31 -3.44 10.66
N ARG A 97 -6.16 -4.14 10.73
CA ARG A 97 -5.24 -3.98 11.87
C ARG A 97 -4.65 -2.57 11.93
N SER A 98 -4.37 -1.96 10.78
CA SER A 98 -3.89 -0.58 10.70
C SER A 98 -4.99 0.42 11.08
N ALA A 99 -6.23 0.18 10.65
CA ALA A 99 -7.40 0.99 11.01
C ALA A 99 -7.61 1.00 12.52
N LEU A 100 -7.60 -0.18 13.16
CA LEU A 100 -7.70 -0.31 14.61
C LEU A 100 -6.59 0.48 15.32
N ARG A 101 -5.34 0.37 14.86
CA ARG A 101 -4.21 1.10 15.47
C ARG A 101 -4.33 2.63 15.35
N MET A 102 -4.98 3.10 14.29
CA MET A 102 -5.17 4.52 13.98
C MET A 102 -6.53 5.07 14.45
N GLY A 103 -7.31 4.29 15.20
CA GLY A 103 -8.63 4.71 15.69
C GLY A 103 -9.66 4.93 14.58
N MET A 104 -9.51 4.23 13.46
CA MET A 104 -10.38 4.35 12.27
C MET A 104 -11.37 3.17 12.21
N PRO A 105 -12.53 3.33 11.53
CA PRO A 105 -13.52 2.26 11.42
C PRO A 105 -12.97 1.04 10.67
N ALA A 106 -13.42 -0.15 11.07
CA ALA A 106 -13.10 -1.37 10.35
C ALA A 106 -13.83 -1.41 9.00
N LEU A 107 -13.13 -1.84 7.96
CA LEU A 107 -13.69 -2.14 6.65
C LEU A 107 -14.28 -3.55 6.63
N ASP A 108 -15.45 -3.70 6.03
CA ASP A 108 -15.94 -5.02 5.61
C ASP A 108 -15.05 -5.53 4.47
N GLN A 109 -14.31 -6.61 4.73
CA GLN A 109 -13.43 -7.19 3.72
C GLN A 109 -14.19 -7.67 2.48
N GLN A 110 -15.46 -8.06 2.62
CA GLN A 110 -16.28 -8.49 1.49
C GLN A 110 -16.65 -7.30 0.60
N LEU A 111 -17.04 -6.16 1.20
CA LEU A 111 -17.20 -4.89 0.49
C LEU A 111 -15.91 -4.48 -0.26
N CYS A 112 -14.75 -4.58 0.38
CA CYS A 112 -13.47 -4.28 -0.27
C CYS A 112 -13.20 -5.20 -1.47
N MET A 113 -13.48 -6.50 -1.33
CA MET A 113 -13.32 -7.48 -2.41
C MET A 113 -14.29 -7.21 -3.57
N ASP A 114 -15.54 -6.86 -3.26
CA ASP A 114 -16.55 -6.59 -4.29
C ASP A 114 -16.28 -5.27 -5.00
N GLY A 115 -15.83 -4.24 -4.29
CA GLY A 115 -15.33 -2.99 -4.86
C GLY A 115 -14.14 -3.20 -5.80
N LEU A 116 -13.14 -3.99 -5.37
CA LEU A 116 -11.99 -4.34 -6.20
C LEU A 116 -12.40 -5.12 -7.46
N ARG A 117 -13.33 -6.08 -7.34
CA ARG A 117 -13.84 -6.84 -8.49
C ARG A 117 -14.60 -5.95 -9.46
N ALA A 118 -15.45 -5.06 -8.96
CA ALA A 118 -16.17 -4.10 -9.77
C ALA A 118 -15.20 -3.20 -10.55
N LEU A 119 -14.16 -2.69 -9.87
CA LEU A 119 -13.12 -1.88 -10.50
C LEU A 119 -12.32 -2.66 -11.56
N LEU A 120 -11.86 -3.87 -11.23
CA LEU A 120 -11.15 -4.72 -12.19
C LEU A 120 -12.04 -5.12 -13.38
N SER A 121 -13.36 -5.21 -13.21
CA SER A 121 -14.26 -5.57 -14.33
C SER A 121 -14.23 -4.55 -15.46
N VAL A 122 -14.00 -3.26 -15.14
CA VAL A 122 -13.92 -2.17 -16.12
C VAL A 122 -12.49 -1.85 -16.54
N ASP A 123 -11.51 -2.10 -15.67
CA ASP A 123 -10.09 -1.75 -15.91
C ASP A 123 -9.17 -2.96 -16.14
N LYS A 124 -9.69 -4.20 -16.26
CA LYS A 124 -8.87 -5.42 -16.43
C LYS A 124 -7.86 -5.34 -17.56
N ASP A 125 -8.18 -4.61 -18.64
CA ASP A 125 -7.32 -4.49 -19.82
C ASP A 125 -6.07 -3.63 -19.55
N TRP A 126 -6.01 -2.93 -18.41
CA TRP A 126 -4.79 -2.28 -17.92
C TRP A 126 -3.79 -3.24 -17.30
N THR A 127 -4.17 -4.51 -17.08
CA THR A 127 -3.23 -5.53 -16.60
C THR A 127 -2.22 -5.82 -17.70
N PRO A 128 -0.92 -5.51 -17.51
CA PRO A 128 0.03 -5.64 -18.60
C PRO A 128 0.28 -7.11 -18.96
N HIS A 129 0.82 -7.33 -20.15
CA HIS A 129 0.99 -8.63 -20.78
C HIS A 129 2.39 -9.21 -20.63
N ALA A 130 3.41 -8.35 -20.53
CA ALA A 130 4.80 -8.75 -20.46
C ALA A 130 5.15 -9.47 -19.15
N ASP A 131 6.03 -10.46 -19.23
CA ASP A 131 6.53 -11.18 -18.07
C ASP A 131 7.20 -10.24 -17.06
N GLY A 132 6.98 -10.50 -15.77
CA GLY A 132 7.51 -9.66 -14.68
C GLY A 132 6.75 -8.35 -14.45
N THR A 133 5.70 -8.06 -15.21
CA THR A 133 4.82 -6.91 -14.99
C THR A 133 3.58 -7.27 -14.15
N SER A 134 2.89 -6.25 -13.65
CA SER A 134 1.68 -6.42 -12.85
C SER A 134 0.82 -5.17 -12.87
N LEU A 135 -0.46 -5.32 -12.52
CA LEU A 135 -1.32 -4.20 -12.16
C LEU A 135 -1.28 -4.03 -10.64
N TYR A 136 -0.64 -2.96 -10.18
CA TYR A 136 -0.55 -2.64 -8.77
C TYR A 136 -1.89 -2.10 -8.26
N ILE A 137 -2.33 -2.62 -7.12
CA ILE A 137 -3.58 -2.24 -6.46
C ILE A 137 -3.21 -1.46 -5.21
N ARG A 138 -3.74 -0.24 -5.10
CA ARG A 138 -3.54 0.68 -3.97
C ARG A 138 -4.87 0.99 -3.29
N PRO A 139 -5.29 0.19 -2.30
CA PRO A 139 -6.34 0.56 -1.37
C PRO A 139 -5.81 1.62 -0.40
N THR A 140 -6.62 2.64 -0.10
CA THR A 140 -6.27 3.74 0.80
C THR A 140 -7.50 4.13 1.61
N MET A 141 -7.33 4.41 2.89
CA MET A 141 -8.38 4.97 3.75
C MET A 141 -7.82 6.15 4.52
N PHE A 142 -8.55 7.26 4.56
CA PHE A 142 -8.12 8.46 5.26
C PHE A 142 -9.29 9.26 5.84
N ALA A 143 -9.01 10.04 6.88
CA ALA A 143 -9.96 10.92 7.56
C ALA A 143 -10.36 12.13 6.68
N THR A 144 -11.66 12.35 6.55
CA THR A 144 -12.24 13.46 5.76
C THR A 144 -12.89 14.56 6.59
N ASP A 145 -12.92 14.40 7.92
CA ASP A 145 -13.57 15.34 8.84
C ASP A 145 -12.83 16.70 8.86
N PRO A 146 -13.49 17.83 8.54
CA PRO A 146 -12.90 19.17 8.56
C PRO A 146 -12.74 19.69 10.00
N PHE A 147 -11.82 19.08 10.75
CA PHE A 147 -11.61 19.36 12.16
C PHE A 147 -10.13 19.38 12.54
N LEU A 148 -9.70 20.49 13.15
CA LEU A 148 -8.32 20.71 13.64
C LEU A 148 -8.13 20.23 15.09
N GLY A 149 -9.15 19.72 15.76
CA GLY A 149 -8.94 19.07 17.05
C GLY A 149 -8.32 17.68 16.85
N VAL A 150 -7.38 17.30 17.72
CA VAL A 150 -6.76 15.98 17.65
C VAL A 150 -7.67 14.94 18.30
N SER A 151 -8.47 14.29 17.46
CA SER A 151 -9.34 13.16 17.83
C SER A 151 -9.48 12.19 16.66
N ALA A 152 -10.06 11.02 16.90
CA ALA A 152 -10.51 10.17 15.79
C ALA A 152 -11.56 10.95 14.97
N ALA A 153 -11.37 11.01 13.65
CA ALA A 153 -12.32 11.65 12.75
C ALA A 153 -13.67 10.92 12.74
N LYS A 154 -14.73 11.64 12.36
CA LYS A 154 -16.08 11.08 12.25
C LYS A 154 -16.46 10.71 10.83
N SER A 155 -15.72 11.16 9.83
CA SER A 155 -15.90 10.79 8.43
C SER A 155 -14.60 10.30 7.81
N TYR A 156 -14.71 9.32 6.92
CA TYR A 156 -13.59 8.73 6.20
C TYR A 156 -13.95 8.44 4.75
N LEU A 157 -12.92 8.38 3.91
CA LEU A 157 -13.03 7.85 2.55
C LEU A 157 -12.12 6.64 2.41
N PHE A 158 -12.67 5.51 1.97
CA PHE A 158 -11.89 4.38 1.45
C PHE A 158 -11.97 4.39 -0.08
N TYR A 159 -10.82 4.24 -0.74
CA TYR A 159 -10.75 4.14 -2.19
C TYR A 159 -9.71 3.12 -2.65
N ILE A 160 -9.85 2.65 -3.89
CA ILE A 160 -8.86 1.80 -4.57
C ILE A 160 -8.51 2.42 -5.92
N ILE A 161 -7.22 2.64 -6.16
CA ILE A 161 -6.66 3.00 -7.47
C ILE A 161 -5.76 1.90 -8.00
N LEU A 162 -5.62 1.83 -9.32
CA LEU A 162 -4.83 0.83 -10.01
C LEU A 162 -3.73 1.50 -10.84
N SER A 163 -2.56 0.86 -10.93
CA SER A 163 -1.41 1.39 -11.66
C SER A 163 -0.62 0.25 -12.35
N PRO A 164 -0.49 0.23 -13.69
CA PRO A 164 0.38 -0.74 -14.34
C PRO A 164 1.82 -0.52 -13.90
N SER A 165 2.53 -1.59 -13.56
CA SER A 165 3.87 -1.55 -12.98
C SER A 165 4.76 -2.62 -13.58
N GLY A 166 5.98 -2.22 -13.95
CA GLY A 166 7.05 -3.14 -14.36
C GLY A 166 7.92 -3.57 -13.18
N ALA A 167 9.17 -3.94 -13.48
CA ALA A 167 10.17 -4.27 -12.46
C ALA A 167 10.44 -3.07 -11.54
N TYR A 168 10.60 -3.32 -10.25
CA TYR A 168 10.75 -2.26 -9.24
C TYR A 168 12.11 -1.53 -9.35
N TYR A 169 13.17 -2.23 -9.79
CA TYR A 169 14.50 -1.66 -10.02
C TYR A 169 14.83 -1.69 -11.51
N ALA A 170 15.32 -0.57 -12.04
CA ALA A 170 15.80 -0.47 -13.42
C ALA A 170 16.97 -1.43 -13.69
N SER A 171 17.74 -1.78 -12.65
CA SER A 171 18.82 -2.77 -12.67
C SER A 171 18.33 -4.23 -12.48
N GLY A 172 17.02 -4.47 -12.38
CA GLY A 172 16.45 -5.79 -12.16
C GLY A 172 16.86 -6.40 -10.81
N LEU A 173 17.44 -7.60 -10.84
CA LEU A 173 17.90 -8.34 -9.66
C LEU A 173 19.32 -7.97 -9.21
N ALA A 174 19.95 -6.96 -9.80
CA ALA A 174 21.32 -6.60 -9.44
C ALA A 174 21.38 -6.17 -7.96
N PRO A 175 22.42 -6.61 -7.20
CA PRO A 175 22.64 -6.14 -5.85
C PRO A 175 22.71 -4.61 -5.79
N VAL A 176 22.17 -4.05 -4.72
CA VAL A 176 22.17 -2.60 -4.50
C VAL A 176 22.91 -2.27 -3.21
N GLY A 177 23.60 -1.13 -3.20
CA GLY A 177 24.18 -0.60 -1.97
C GLY A 177 23.08 -0.23 -0.97
N ILE A 178 23.23 -0.67 0.27
CA ILE A 178 22.33 -0.35 1.39
C ILE A 178 23.08 0.47 2.43
N TYR A 179 22.55 1.64 2.78
CA TYR A 179 23.09 2.49 3.82
C TYR A 179 22.58 2.02 5.19
N VAL A 180 23.47 1.73 6.14
CA VAL A 180 23.06 1.44 7.51
C VAL A 180 22.75 2.76 8.21
N GLU A 181 21.49 2.92 8.61
CA GLU A 181 21.03 4.13 9.28
C GLU A 181 21.15 4.00 10.80
N ASP A 182 21.99 4.86 11.38
CA ASP A 182 22.35 4.88 12.79
C ASP A 182 21.94 6.20 13.50
N GLN A 183 21.36 7.15 12.77
CA GLN A 183 20.87 8.42 13.33
C GLN A 183 19.34 8.44 13.43
N TYR A 184 18.64 8.03 12.37
CA TYR A 184 17.19 8.04 12.31
C TYR A 184 16.57 6.69 12.69
N VAL A 185 15.45 6.76 13.41
CA VAL A 185 14.67 5.57 13.80
C VAL A 185 13.39 5.49 12.97
N ARG A 186 13.17 4.35 12.31
CA ARG A 186 11.95 4.10 11.52
C ARG A 186 10.72 3.89 12.39
N ALA A 187 10.87 3.07 13.42
CA ALA A 187 9.80 2.67 14.32
C ALA A 187 10.36 2.12 15.63
N VAL A 188 9.53 2.13 16.66
CA VAL A 188 9.83 1.57 17.98
C VAL A 188 8.64 0.76 18.50
N ARG A 189 8.89 -0.24 19.34
CA ARG A 189 7.84 -1.00 20.02
C ARG A 189 6.93 -0.04 20.81
N GLY A 190 5.62 -0.22 20.69
CA GLY A 190 4.61 0.71 21.23
C GLY A 190 4.18 1.80 20.24
N GLY A 191 4.97 2.03 19.18
CA GLY A 191 4.62 2.93 18.09
C GLY A 191 3.59 2.34 17.12
N ILE A 192 3.68 2.78 15.85
CA ILE A 192 2.78 2.37 14.76
C ILE A 192 3.50 1.57 13.67
N GLY A 193 4.75 1.13 13.89
CA GLY A 193 5.60 0.48 12.87
C GLY A 193 5.05 -0.81 12.28
N PHE A 194 4.16 -1.50 13.00
CA PHE A 194 3.46 -2.70 12.54
C PHE A 194 2.22 -2.42 11.69
N ALA A 195 1.76 -1.17 11.64
CA ALA A 195 0.63 -0.69 10.85
C ALA A 195 1.13 0.01 9.58
N LYS A 196 0.36 -0.04 8.50
CA LYS A 196 0.74 0.54 7.21
C LYS A 196 0.13 1.94 7.04
N THR A 197 0.72 2.91 7.73
CA THR A 197 0.22 4.29 7.85
C THR A 197 1.07 5.26 7.05
N GLY A 198 0.52 6.39 6.61
CA GLY A 198 1.30 7.43 5.91
C GLY A 198 2.45 7.99 6.76
N GLY A 199 2.21 8.23 8.04
CA GLY A 199 3.20 8.77 8.99
C GLY A 199 4.50 7.96 9.09
N ASN A 200 4.41 6.62 9.04
CA ASN A 200 5.61 5.75 9.03
C ASN A 200 6.52 6.02 7.81
N TYR A 201 5.93 6.33 6.66
CA TYR A 201 6.69 6.61 5.44
C TYR A 201 7.19 8.04 5.44
N ALA A 202 6.39 9.01 5.88
CA ALA A 202 6.81 10.41 6.00
C ALA A 202 8.08 10.55 6.86
N ALA A 203 8.13 9.85 8.01
CA ALA A 203 9.28 9.83 8.90
C ALA A 203 10.56 9.24 8.26
N SER A 204 10.43 8.44 7.19
CA SER A 204 11.55 7.76 6.53
C SER A 204 12.21 8.56 5.40
N ILE A 205 11.58 9.65 4.94
CA ILE A 205 11.96 10.33 3.70
C ILE A 205 13.36 10.94 3.78
N LEU A 206 13.69 11.62 4.88
CA LEU A 206 14.97 12.31 5.04
C LEU A 206 16.16 11.33 4.99
N ALA A 207 16.10 10.24 5.76
CA ALA A 207 17.12 9.19 5.73
C ALA A 207 17.30 8.59 4.32
N GLY A 208 16.19 8.37 3.60
CA GLY A 208 16.23 7.90 2.21
C GLY A 208 16.90 8.89 1.25
N MET A 209 16.68 10.20 1.44
CA MET A 209 17.35 11.25 0.68
C MET A 209 18.85 11.28 0.96
N GLU A 210 19.26 11.17 2.22
CA GLU A 210 20.67 11.17 2.62
C GLU A 210 21.41 9.94 2.11
N ALA A 211 20.81 8.75 2.25
CA ALA A 211 21.35 7.51 1.70
C ALA A 211 21.57 7.64 0.18
N LYS A 212 20.59 8.20 -0.54
CA LYS A 212 20.71 8.46 -1.98
C LYS A 212 21.83 9.44 -2.32
N HIS A 213 21.97 10.52 -1.55
CA HIS A 213 23.07 11.49 -1.73
C HIS A 213 24.45 10.84 -1.53
N LYS A 214 24.54 9.86 -0.63
CA LYS A 214 25.74 9.04 -0.40
C LYS A 214 25.93 7.90 -1.42
N GLY A 215 25.07 7.78 -2.44
CA GLY A 215 25.17 6.77 -3.50
C GLY A 215 24.54 5.41 -3.18
N TYR A 216 23.75 5.30 -2.11
CA TYR A 216 23.04 4.08 -1.74
C TYR A 216 21.60 4.07 -2.27
N ALA A 217 21.07 2.89 -2.54
CA ALA A 217 19.73 2.74 -3.12
C ALA A 217 18.62 2.74 -2.06
N GLN A 218 18.91 2.27 -0.85
CA GLN A 218 17.97 2.11 0.26
C GLN A 218 18.68 2.22 1.62
N VAL A 219 17.87 2.33 2.67
CA VAL A 219 18.30 2.36 4.07
C VAL A 219 18.08 0.99 4.73
N LEU A 220 19.04 0.49 5.50
CA LEU A 220 18.84 -0.59 6.47
C LEU A 220 18.50 0.06 7.81
N TRP A 221 17.31 -0.27 8.32
CA TRP A 221 16.82 0.24 9.59
C TRP A 221 17.30 -0.65 10.74
N LEU A 222 17.91 -0.01 11.73
CA LEU A 222 18.19 -0.61 13.02
C LEU A 222 17.03 -0.40 13.99
N ASP A 223 16.99 -1.20 15.04
CA ASP A 223 15.98 -1.10 16.08
C ASP A 223 16.02 0.28 16.77
N GLY A 224 14.86 0.76 17.19
CA GLY A 224 14.74 2.11 17.72
C GLY A 224 15.24 2.34 19.15
N VAL A 225 15.75 1.32 19.85
CA VAL A 225 16.15 1.43 21.27
C VAL A 225 17.67 1.32 21.43
N GLU A 226 18.23 0.25 20.90
CA GLU A 226 19.66 -0.07 20.99
C GLU A 226 20.41 0.37 19.73
N GLN A 227 19.70 0.67 18.63
CA GLN A 227 20.26 1.04 17.32
C GLN A 227 21.35 0.06 16.88
N ARG A 228 21.09 -1.24 17.09
CA ARG A 228 22.08 -2.31 16.86
C ARG A 228 21.51 -3.48 16.09
N TYR A 229 20.24 -3.81 16.30
CA TYR A 229 19.59 -4.96 15.70
C TYR A 229 18.90 -4.58 14.39
N ILE A 230 19.07 -5.39 13.35
CA ILE A 230 18.47 -5.14 12.04
C ILE A 230 16.96 -5.40 12.08
N GLU A 231 16.16 -4.50 11.50
CA GLU A 231 14.71 -4.64 11.38
C GLU A 231 14.22 -4.77 9.92
N GLU A 232 14.37 -3.72 9.13
CA GLU A 232 13.81 -3.62 7.76
C GLU A 232 14.80 -2.96 6.79
N VAL A 233 14.57 -3.10 5.49
CA VAL A 233 15.35 -2.42 4.44
C VAL A 233 14.42 -1.58 3.58
N GLY A 234 14.50 -0.25 3.73
CA GLY A 234 13.61 0.70 3.10
C GLY A 234 12.17 0.47 3.54
N ALA A 235 11.31 0.11 2.58
CA ALA A 235 9.91 -0.26 2.78
C ALA A 235 9.66 -1.78 2.69
N MET A 236 10.70 -2.60 2.86
CA MET A 236 10.68 -4.05 2.71
C MET A 236 11.15 -4.74 3.98
N ASN A 237 10.62 -5.93 4.25
CA ASN A 237 11.17 -6.78 5.30
C ASN A 237 12.55 -7.31 4.88
N MET A 238 13.46 -7.44 5.85
CA MET A 238 14.79 -8.01 5.63
C MET A 238 14.78 -9.53 5.83
N MET A 239 15.52 -10.27 5.01
CA MET A 239 15.76 -11.70 5.16
C MET A 239 17.24 -12.00 4.90
N PHE A 240 17.76 -13.00 5.59
CA PHE A 240 19.13 -13.48 5.42
C PHE A 240 19.11 -14.98 5.16
N VAL A 241 19.87 -15.42 4.15
CA VAL A 241 20.14 -16.83 3.89
C VAL A 241 21.45 -17.18 4.59
N LEU A 242 21.37 -18.00 5.64
CA LEU A 242 22.50 -18.44 6.43
C LEU A 242 22.62 -19.95 6.33
N GLY A 243 23.51 -20.42 5.44
CA GLY A 243 23.60 -21.83 5.08
C GLY A 243 22.27 -22.35 4.52
N ASN A 244 21.67 -23.33 5.20
CA ASN A 244 20.38 -23.92 4.83
C ASN A 244 19.17 -23.29 5.54
N ARG A 245 19.33 -22.14 6.21
CA ARG A 245 18.25 -21.48 6.96
C ARG A 245 17.99 -20.09 6.43
N ILE A 246 16.72 -19.70 6.39
CA ILE A 246 16.31 -18.31 6.19
C ILE A 246 15.98 -17.73 7.55
N VAL A 247 16.64 -16.63 7.91
CA VAL A 247 16.35 -15.87 9.14
C VAL A 247 15.83 -14.48 8.79
N THR A 248 14.95 -13.95 9.62
CA THR A 248 14.34 -12.62 9.46
C THR A 248 13.98 -12.08 10.84
N PRO A 249 14.04 -10.76 11.07
CA PRO A 249 13.64 -10.16 12.33
C PRO A 249 12.23 -10.60 12.79
N ALA A 250 12.07 -10.77 14.11
CA ALA A 250 10.81 -11.19 14.72
C ALA A 250 9.78 -10.05 14.69
N LEU A 251 8.49 -10.37 14.58
CA LEU A 251 7.43 -9.37 14.66
C LEU A 251 7.22 -8.96 16.12
N ASN A 252 7.86 -7.87 16.53
CA ASN A 252 7.89 -7.35 17.91
C ASN A 252 7.08 -6.04 18.08
N GLY A 253 6.44 -5.56 17.01
CA GLY A 253 5.65 -4.31 16.98
C GLY A 253 6.32 -3.14 16.24
N SER A 254 7.65 -3.18 16.02
CA SER A 254 8.37 -2.17 15.21
C SER A 254 8.59 -2.60 13.77
N ILE A 255 8.13 -3.78 13.35
CA ILE A 255 8.28 -4.30 11.98
C ILE A 255 6.91 -4.51 11.34
N LEU A 256 6.77 -4.13 10.06
CA LEU A 256 5.53 -4.34 9.32
C LEU A 256 5.36 -5.83 8.99
N PRO A 257 4.22 -6.48 9.33
CA PRO A 257 3.96 -7.87 8.94
C PRO A 257 3.72 -7.99 7.43
N GLY A 258 4.79 -8.12 6.63
CA GLY A 258 4.72 -8.23 5.18
C GLY A 258 4.07 -9.53 4.70
N ILE A 259 3.22 -9.45 3.67
CA ILE A 259 2.58 -10.64 3.07
C ILE A 259 3.61 -11.50 2.33
N THR A 260 4.58 -10.89 1.65
CA THR A 260 5.71 -11.61 1.05
C THR A 260 6.54 -12.30 2.13
N ARG A 261 6.82 -11.60 3.25
CA ARG A 261 7.52 -12.18 4.39
C ARG A 261 6.83 -13.41 4.94
N ASP A 262 5.52 -13.29 5.18
CA ASP A 262 4.69 -14.39 5.66
C ASP A 262 4.69 -15.58 4.68
N SER A 263 4.59 -15.31 3.37
CA SER A 263 4.56 -16.35 2.34
C SER A 263 5.87 -17.13 2.24
N VAL A 264 7.02 -16.48 2.40
CA VAL A 264 8.33 -17.15 2.43
C VAL A 264 8.50 -17.99 3.70
N LYS A 265 8.06 -17.48 4.86
CA LYS A 265 8.17 -18.21 6.14
C LYS A 265 7.19 -19.37 6.26
N HIS A 266 6.00 -19.22 5.69
CA HIS A 266 4.89 -20.16 5.80
C HIS A 266 4.33 -20.43 4.40
N PRO A 267 5.06 -21.22 3.57
CA PRO A 267 4.59 -21.59 2.25
C PRO A 267 3.23 -22.30 2.40
N ARG A 268 2.21 -21.75 1.76
CA ARG A 268 0.92 -22.43 1.61
C ARG A 268 0.96 -23.21 0.30
N PRO A 269 0.42 -24.45 0.27
CA PRO A 269 0.26 -25.19 -0.98
C PRO A 269 -0.62 -24.42 -1.98
#